data_AF-A0A0D2Y8B2-F1
#
_entry.id   AF-A0A0D2Y8B2-F1
#
_cell.length_a   1.000
_cell.length_b   1.000
_cell.length_c   1.000
_cell.angle_alpha   90.00
_cell.angle_beta   90.00
_cell.angle_gamma   90.00
#
_symmetry.space_group_name_H-M   'P 1'
#
loop_
_entity.id
_entity.type
_entity.pdbx_description
1 polymer ?
#
loop_
_entity_poly.entity_id
_entity_poly.type
_entity_poly.pdbx_seq_one_letter_code
_entity_poly.pdbx_strand_id
1 'polypeptide(L)'
;MSFPSINGTEVFRLPPEGYVVDFDDPEQQYAPEHYLIFGIGALFAFIALLQRFYTKIRLRKKLEVDDCFMFLGWVCSLLTQALMTASIAQRVCTPPRKAFNFKVEGKCIDAAILYMATAVSNIVTDVMLFILPIPTISNLHMPRIQKAVLASTDPSWDAAPANIWTYDIFLAQLLSVY
;
A
#
# COMPACT_ATOMS: atom_id res chain seq x y z
N MET A 1 10.30 -32.96 21.43
CA MET A 1 11.21 -31.80 21.31
C MET A 1 10.63 -30.71 22.15
N SER A 2 11.38 -30.19 23.13
CA SER A 2 10.94 -29.05 23.94
C SER A 2 11.42 -27.77 23.28
N PHE A 3 10.53 -26.79 23.11
CA PHE A 3 10.93 -25.48 22.60
C PHE A 3 11.75 -24.73 23.66
N PRO A 4 12.79 -23.97 23.27
CA PRO A 4 13.47 -23.08 24.19
C PRO A 4 12.52 -21.97 24.65
N SER A 5 12.61 -21.59 25.93
CA SER A 5 11.78 -20.51 26.50
C SER A 5 12.64 -19.34 26.95
N ILE A 6 12.23 -18.12 26.63
CA ILE A 6 12.85 -16.87 27.09
C ILE A 6 11.81 -16.15 27.94
N ASN A 7 12.16 -15.82 29.19
CA ASN A 7 11.25 -15.15 30.14
C ASN A 7 9.87 -15.82 30.27
N GLY A 8 9.80 -17.15 30.15
CA GLY A 8 8.55 -17.92 30.25
C GLY A 8 7.69 -17.95 28.98
N THR A 9 8.17 -17.38 27.88
CA THR A 9 7.54 -17.44 26.55
C THR A 9 8.30 -18.43 25.67
N GLU A 10 7.61 -19.39 25.08
CA GLU A 10 8.20 -20.37 24.17
C GLU A 10 8.47 -19.74 22.81
N VAL A 11 9.69 -19.92 22.28
CA VAL A 11 10.11 -19.35 20.99
C VAL A 11 10.51 -20.46 20.02
N PHE A 12 10.25 -20.24 18.73
CA PHE A 12 10.61 -21.20 17.69
C PHE A 12 12.12 -21.24 17.41
N ARG A 13 12.78 -20.07 17.48
CA ARG A 13 14.21 -19.89 17.25
C ARG A 13 14.80 -19.00 18.34
N LEU A 14 16.03 -19.30 18.75
CA LEU A 14 16.79 -18.45 19.66
C LEU A 14 17.24 -17.15 18.95
N PRO A 15 17.29 -16.02 19.67
CA PRO A 15 17.80 -14.76 19.15
C PRO A 15 19.30 -14.87 18.84
N PRO A 16 19.83 -14.02 17.94
CA PRO A 16 21.27 -13.91 17.71
C PRO A 16 22.02 -13.47 18.98
N GLU A 17 23.29 -13.82 19.08
CA GLU A 17 24.11 -13.48 20.26
C GLU A 17 24.18 -11.96 20.47
N GLY A 18 23.94 -11.51 21.71
CA GLY A 18 23.96 -10.10 22.10
C GLY A 18 22.63 -9.35 21.93
N TYR A 19 21.60 -9.99 21.38
CA TYR A 19 20.26 -9.39 21.26
C TYR A 19 19.44 -9.62 22.54
N VAL A 20 19.02 -8.54 23.20
CA VAL A 20 18.15 -8.60 24.38
C VAL A 20 16.70 -8.60 23.93
N VAL A 21 15.98 -9.69 24.20
CA VAL A 21 14.57 -9.84 23.81
C VAL A 21 13.68 -9.17 24.85
N ASP A 22 13.00 -8.11 24.45
CA ASP A 22 11.91 -7.47 25.21
C ASP A 22 10.56 -7.78 24.55
N PHE A 23 9.65 -8.39 25.31
CA PHE A 23 8.30 -8.73 24.83
C PHE A 23 7.26 -7.66 25.14
N ASP A 24 7.54 -6.76 26.09
CA ASP A 24 6.66 -5.63 26.42
C ASP A 24 6.88 -4.49 25.43
N ASP A 25 8.12 -4.29 24.97
CA ASP A 25 8.50 -3.34 23.92
C ASP A 25 9.37 -3.96 22.80
N PRO A 26 8.78 -4.76 21.89
CA PRO A 26 9.53 -5.43 20.85
C PRO A 26 10.06 -4.44 19.80
N GLU A 27 11.34 -4.59 19.46
CA GLU A 27 11.98 -3.78 18.40
C GLU A 27 11.39 -4.14 17.03
N GLN A 28 10.89 -3.13 16.31
CA GLN A 28 10.32 -3.31 14.96
C GLN A 28 11.40 -3.05 13.90
N GLN A 29 12.02 -4.10 13.39
CA GLN A 29 13.15 -3.99 12.47
C GLN A 29 12.84 -3.23 11.15
N TYR A 30 11.60 -3.30 10.65
CA TYR A 30 11.23 -2.73 9.34
C TYR A 30 10.27 -1.54 9.41
N ALA A 31 9.84 -1.15 10.60
CA ALA A 31 8.96 -0.01 10.77
C ALA A 31 9.52 1.28 10.15
N PRO A 32 10.76 1.72 10.44
CA PRO A 32 11.27 3.01 9.94
C PRO A 32 11.40 3.04 8.41
N GLU A 33 11.78 1.92 7.79
CA GLU A 33 11.93 1.82 6.34
C GLU A 33 10.59 1.98 5.62
N HIS A 34 9.53 1.33 6.14
CA HIS A 34 8.18 1.46 5.58
C HIS A 34 7.66 2.89 5.64
N TYR A 35 7.85 3.59 6.78
CA TYR A 35 7.42 5.00 6.90
C TYR A 35 8.14 5.91 5.90
N LEU A 36 9.44 5.69 5.69
CA LEU A 36 10.25 6.52 4.77
C LEU A 36 9.84 6.30 3.32
N ILE A 37 9.69 5.05 2.89
CA ILE A 37 9.31 4.71 1.51
C ILE A 37 7.94 5.30 1.18
N PHE A 38 6.94 5.09 2.03
CA PHE A 38 5.59 5.61 1.80
C PHE A 38 5.52 7.12 1.87
N GLY A 39 6.21 7.76 2.82
CA GLY A 39 6.25 9.21 2.93
C GLY A 39 6.83 9.88 1.68
N ILE A 40 7.99 9.42 1.22
CA ILE A 40 8.65 9.99 0.04
C ILE A 40 7.84 9.72 -1.24
N GLY A 41 7.38 8.47 -1.42
CA GLY A 41 6.57 8.09 -2.59
C GLY A 41 5.28 8.90 -2.71
N ALA A 42 4.58 9.11 -1.59
CA ALA A 42 3.36 9.92 -1.55
C ALA A 42 3.59 11.38 -1.93
N LEU A 43 4.71 11.98 -1.50
CA LEU A 43 5.08 13.36 -1.85
C LEU A 43 5.35 13.52 -3.35
N PHE A 44 6.11 12.59 -3.94
CA PHE A 44 6.36 12.60 -5.38
C PHE A 44 5.07 12.47 -6.19
N ALA A 45 4.18 11.55 -5.79
CA ALA A 45 2.88 11.38 -6.43
C ALA A 45 2.01 12.64 -6.33
N PHE A 46 1.99 13.29 -5.16
CA PHE A 46 1.25 14.53 -4.95
C PHE A 46 1.74 15.67 -5.85
N ILE A 47 3.06 15.86 -5.97
CA ILE A 47 3.65 16.88 -6.84
C ILE A 47 3.28 16.63 -8.31
N ALA A 48 3.38 15.39 -8.78
CA ALA A 48 3.00 15.02 -10.15
C ALA A 48 1.52 15.28 -10.44
N LEU A 49 0.63 14.98 -9.49
CA LEU A 49 -0.80 15.27 -9.60
C LEU A 49 -1.08 16.77 -9.61
N LEU A 50 -0.46 17.54 -8.71
CA LEU A 50 -0.59 19.00 -8.70
C LEU A 50 -0.15 19.62 -10.02
N GLN A 51 0.98 19.17 -10.57
CA GLN A 51 1.43 19.62 -11.90
C GLN A 51 0.39 19.30 -12.98
N ARG A 52 -0.19 18.11 -12.97
CA ARG A 52 -1.21 17.70 -13.93
C ARG A 52 -2.50 18.52 -13.80
N PHE A 53 -2.98 18.76 -12.59
CA PHE A 53 -4.14 19.62 -12.33
C PHE A 53 -3.88 21.07 -12.73
N TYR A 54 -2.70 21.60 -12.40
CA TYR A 54 -2.31 22.96 -12.75
C TYR A 54 -2.38 23.20 -14.27
N THR A 55 -1.80 22.29 -15.05
CA THR A 55 -1.83 22.34 -16.53
C THR A 55 -3.26 22.33 -17.05
N LYS A 56 -4.12 21.41 -16.57
CA LYS A 56 -5.51 21.33 -17.05
C LYS A 56 -6.34 22.55 -16.65
N ILE A 57 -6.16 23.07 -15.43
CA ILE A 57 -6.89 24.24 -14.93
C ILE A 57 -6.46 25.51 -15.70
N ARG A 58 -5.16 25.73 -15.89
CA ARG A 58 -4.63 26.96 -16.51
C ARG A 58 -4.67 26.96 -18.03
N LEU A 59 -4.26 25.87 -18.68
CA LEU A 59 -4.11 25.82 -20.14
C LEU A 59 -5.38 25.34 -20.83
N ARG A 60 -6.09 24.37 -20.24
CA ARG A 60 -7.24 23.73 -20.88
C ARG A 60 -8.60 24.23 -20.38
N LYS A 61 -8.65 24.84 -19.18
CA LYS A 61 -9.87 25.38 -18.52
C LYS A 61 -11.05 24.39 -18.49
N LYS A 62 -10.78 23.10 -18.62
CA LYS A 62 -11.75 22.00 -18.59
C LYS A 62 -11.20 20.89 -17.71
N LEU A 63 -11.90 20.66 -16.61
CA LEU A 63 -11.74 19.48 -15.78
C LEU A 63 -12.64 18.39 -16.36
N GLU A 64 -12.05 17.25 -16.67
CA GLU A 64 -12.77 16.09 -17.20
C GLU A 64 -13.07 15.13 -16.05
N VAL A 65 -14.10 14.30 -16.21
CA VAL A 65 -14.48 13.30 -15.19
C VAL A 65 -13.31 12.34 -14.90
N ASP A 66 -12.47 12.10 -15.90
CA ASP A 66 -11.22 11.32 -15.78
C ASP A 66 -10.27 11.86 -14.69
N ASP A 67 -10.22 13.19 -14.47
CA ASP A 67 -9.38 13.78 -13.43
C ASP A 67 -9.94 13.53 -12.02
N CYS A 68 -11.27 13.44 -11.90
CA CYS A 68 -11.93 13.07 -10.65
C CYS A 68 -11.60 11.61 -10.29
N PHE A 69 -11.70 10.68 -11.25
CA PHE A 69 -11.32 9.29 -11.03
C PHE A 69 -9.85 9.12 -10.64
N MET A 70 -8.95 9.87 -11.26
CA MET A 70 -7.53 9.85 -10.92
C MET A 70 -7.27 10.39 -9.50
N PHE A 71 -7.95 11.46 -9.09
CA PHE A 71 -7.84 11.98 -7.72
C PHE A 71 -8.43 11.01 -6.69
N LEU A 72 -9.60 10.43 -6.98
CA LEU A 72 -10.23 9.41 -6.14
C LEU A 72 -9.33 8.18 -5.99
N GLY A 73 -8.69 7.73 -7.06
CA GLY A 73 -7.72 6.62 -7.02
C GLY A 73 -6.51 6.94 -6.14
N TRP A 74 -5.96 8.15 -6.24
CA TRP A 74 -4.87 8.59 -5.36
C TRP A 74 -5.28 8.67 -3.89
N VAL A 75 -6.47 9.21 -3.59
CA VAL A 75 -7.01 9.24 -2.21
C VAL A 75 -7.25 7.83 -1.68
N CYS A 76 -7.76 6.92 -2.50
CA CYS A 76 -7.96 5.52 -2.12
C CYS A 76 -6.62 4.82 -1.82
N SER A 77 -5.59 5.09 -2.63
CA SER A 77 -4.23 4.59 -2.38
C SER A 77 -3.62 5.15 -1.09
N LEU A 78 -3.82 6.44 -0.78
CA LEU A 78 -3.38 7.00 0.51
C LEU A 78 -4.13 6.37 1.69
N LEU A 79 -5.43 6.07 1.51
CA LEU A 79 -6.23 5.43 2.54
C LEU A 79 -5.72 4.01 2.84
N THR A 80 -5.41 3.21 1.82
CA THR A 80 -4.88 1.84 2.03
C THR A 80 -3.51 1.88 2.71
N GLN A 81 -2.63 2.80 2.30
CA GLN A 81 -1.34 3.01 2.94
C GLN A 81 -1.46 3.45 4.39
N ALA A 82 -2.38 4.37 4.68
CA ALA A 82 -2.62 4.86 6.03
C ALA A 82 -3.13 3.75 6.96
N LEU A 83 -4.01 2.87 6.47
CA LEU A 83 -4.51 1.72 7.23
C LEU A 83 -3.38 0.74 7.58
N MET A 84 -2.52 0.41 6.62
CA MET A 84 -1.36 -0.45 6.87
C MET A 84 -0.41 0.18 7.88
N THR A 85 -0.11 1.46 7.71
CA THR A 85 0.79 2.22 8.58
C THR A 85 0.25 2.34 10.00
N ALA A 86 -1.06 2.58 10.15
CA ALA A 86 -1.73 2.64 11.45
C ALA A 86 -1.71 1.29 12.18
N SER A 87 -1.82 0.18 11.44
CA SER A 87 -1.74 -1.16 12.05
C SER A 87 -0.38 -1.46 12.69
N ILE A 88 0.71 -0.95 12.09
CA ILE A 88 2.07 -1.09 12.62
C ILE A 88 2.25 -0.19 13.84
N ALA A 89 1.74 1.05 13.76
CA ALA A 89 1.84 2.05 14.82
C ALA A 89 1.03 1.67 16.08
N GLN A 90 -0.16 1.08 15.93
CA GLN A 90 -1.03 0.73 17.06
C GLN A 90 -0.62 -0.55 17.80
N ARG A 91 0.46 -1.22 17.36
CA ARG A 91 0.89 -2.56 17.77
C ARG A 91 -0.21 -3.60 17.52
N VAL A 92 0.15 -4.75 16.94
CA VAL A 92 -0.82 -5.81 16.55
C VAL A 92 -1.71 -6.25 17.72
N CYS A 93 -1.19 -6.20 18.95
CA CYS A 93 -1.92 -6.51 20.16
C CYS A 93 -1.74 -5.44 21.24
N THR A 94 -2.78 -5.25 22.04
CA THR A 94 -2.76 -4.49 23.29
C THR A 94 -3.10 -5.43 24.45
N PRO A 95 -2.12 -5.82 25.31
CA PRO A 95 -0.70 -5.45 25.31
C PRO A 95 0.16 -6.24 24.27
N PRO A 96 1.35 -5.74 23.89
CA PRO A 96 2.18 -6.31 22.81
C PRO A 96 2.62 -7.76 23.06
N ARG A 97 2.95 -8.11 24.30
CA ARG A 97 3.37 -9.47 24.70
C ARG A 97 2.35 -10.57 24.37
N LYS A 98 1.08 -10.23 24.18
CA LYS A 98 0.03 -11.18 23.81
C LYS A 98 0.28 -11.83 22.44
N ALA A 99 1.01 -11.16 21.54
CA ALA A 99 1.39 -11.70 20.25
C ALA A 99 2.29 -12.95 20.37
N PHE A 100 3.08 -13.03 21.45
CA PHE A 100 4.03 -14.12 21.68
C PHE A 100 3.53 -15.13 22.74
N ASN A 101 2.66 -14.69 23.66
CA ASN A 101 2.11 -15.54 24.70
C ASN A 101 0.58 -15.49 24.73
N PHE A 102 -0.05 -16.55 24.24
CA PHE A 102 -1.51 -16.69 24.17
C PHE A 102 -2.21 -16.74 25.53
N LYS A 103 -1.48 -16.95 26.64
CA LYS A 103 -2.05 -16.97 28.00
C LYS A 103 -2.37 -15.57 28.53
N VAL A 104 -1.86 -14.52 27.90
CA VAL A 104 -2.08 -13.14 28.34
C VAL A 104 -3.43 -12.62 27.82
N GLU A 105 -4.23 -12.04 28.72
CA GLU A 105 -5.47 -11.37 28.36
C GLU A 105 -5.19 -10.06 27.59
N GLY A 106 -6.04 -9.74 26.62
CA GLY A 106 -5.85 -8.56 25.75
C GLY A 106 -6.63 -8.66 24.45
N LYS A 107 -6.50 -7.65 23.59
CA LYS A 107 -7.11 -7.63 22.26
C LYS A 107 -6.02 -7.58 21.19
N CYS A 108 -6.24 -8.31 20.11
CA CYS A 108 -5.37 -8.30 18.93
C CYS A 108 -6.20 -7.94 17.70
N ILE A 109 -5.59 -7.23 16.76
CA ILE A 109 -6.19 -6.98 15.45
C ILE A 109 -6.11 -8.25 14.60
N ASP A 110 -7.17 -8.52 13.85
CA ASP A 110 -7.18 -9.64 12.92
C ASP A 110 -6.48 -9.22 11.62
N ALA A 111 -5.33 -9.83 11.35
CA ALA A 111 -4.54 -9.58 10.15
C ALA A 111 -5.32 -9.94 8.87
N ALA A 112 -6.22 -10.93 8.91
CA ALA A 112 -7.05 -11.29 7.76
C ALA A 112 -8.03 -10.18 7.41
N ILE A 113 -8.63 -9.51 8.40
CA ILE A 113 -9.53 -8.37 8.14
C ILE A 113 -8.78 -7.23 7.47
N LEU A 114 -7.60 -6.88 7.99
CA LEU A 114 -6.76 -5.84 7.40
C LEU A 114 -6.35 -6.20 5.97
N TYR A 115 -5.92 -7.45 5.76
CA TYR A 115 -5.51 -7.93 4.44
C TYR A 115 -6.64 -7.92 3.42
N MET A 116 -7.83 -8.40 3.81
CA MET A 116 -8.99 -8.43 2.93
C MET A 116 -9.45 -7.01 2.57
N ALA A 117 -9.40 -6.06 3.52
CA ALA A 117 -9.70 -4.66 3.25
C ALA A 117 -8.76 -4.07 2.19
N THR A 118 -7.45 -4.30 2.31
CA THR A 118 -6.47 -3.85 1.32
C THR A 118 -6.68 -4.52 -0.04
N ALA A 119 -6.93 -5.83 -0.07
CA ALA A 119 -7.18 -6.56 -1.30
C ALA A 119 -8.39 -6.00 -2.07
N VAL A 120 -9.49 -5.73 -1.36
CA VAL A 120 -10.69 -5.13 -1.96
C VAL A 120 -10.39 -3.74 -2.52
N SER A 121 -9.69 -2.88 -1.76
CA SER A 121 -9.32 -1.55 -2.25
C SER A 121 -8.44 -1.60 -3.49
N ASN A 122 -7.49 -2.52 -3.57
CA ASN A 122 -6.63 -2.68 -4.74
C ASN A 122 -7.42 -3.12 -5.98
N ILE A 123 -8.35 -4.06 -5.84
CA ILE A 123 -9.22 -4.48 -6.94
C ILE A 123 -10.07 -3.30 -7.45
N VAL A 124 -10.61 -2.49 -6.53
CA VAL A 124 -11.39 -1.29 -6.89
C VAL A 124 -10.52 -0.30 -7.68
N THR A 125 -9.26 -0.07 -7.26
CA THR A 125 -8.35 0.81 -8.01
C THR A 125 -8.01 0.27 -9.38
N ASP A 126 -7.85 -1.05 -9.54
CA ASP A 126 -7.59 -1.66 -10.85
C ASP A 126 -8.77 -1.48 -11.80
N VAL A 127 -10.00 -1.75 -11.32
CA VAL A 127 -11.22 -1.54 -12.12
C VAL A 127 -11.36 -0.08 -12.54
N MET A 128 -11.05 0.88 -11.66
CA MET A 128 -11.04 2.31 -12.01
C MET A 128 -10.02 2.63 -13.11
N LEU A 129 -8.82 2.06 -13.04
CA LEU A 129 -7.79 2.25 -14.07
C LEU A 129 -8.21 1.69 -15.44
N PHE A 130 -8.93 0.56 -15.47
CA PHE A 130 -9.45 0.02 -16.73
C PHE A 130 -10.56 0.87 -17.36
N ILE A 131 -11.32 1.62 -16.56
CA ILE A 131 -12.42 2.47 -17.04
C ILE A 131 -11.90 3.81 -17.59
N LEU A 132 -10.83 4.36 -17.01
CA LEU A 132 -10.16 5.61 -17.42
C LEU A 132 -9.86 5.77 -18.93
N PRO A 133 -9.34 4.77 -19.67
CA PRO A 133 -9.04 4.91 -21.10
C PRO A 133 -10.29 4.88 -22.00
N ILE A 134 -11.42 4.32 -21.54
CA ILE A 134 -12.61 4.08 -22.37
C ILE A 134 -13.26 5.39 -22.88
N PRO A 135 -13.54 6.41 -22.04
CA PRO A 135 -14.18 7.65 -22.49
C PRO A 135 -13.24 8.56 -23.29
N THR A 136 -11.94 8.53 -22.98
CA THR A 136 -10.92 9.30 -23.71
C THR A 136 -10.77 8.79 -25.14
N ILE A 137 -10.70 7.46 -25.30
CA ILE A 137 -10.61 6.84 -26.63
C ILE A 137 -11.92 7.07 -27.39
N SER A 138 -13.11 6.89 -26.78
CA SER A 138 -14.38 6.97 -27.54
C SER A 138 -14.62 8.32 -28.24
N ASN A 139 -14.15 9.43 -27.67
CA ASN A 139 -14.33 10.78 -28.24
C ASN A 139 -13.37 11.14 -29.39
N LEU A 140 -12.36 10.32 -29.70
CA LEU A 140 -11.37 10.63 -30.73
C LEU A 140 -11.78 10.10 -32.11
N HIS A 141 -12.08 11.00 -33.06
CA HIS A 141 -12.51 10.72 -34.45
C HIS A 141 -11.37 10.24 -35.37
N MET A 142 -10.73 9.13 -35.03
CA MET A 142 -9.58 8.55 -35.78
C MET A 142 -9.90 7.13 -36.29
N PRO A 143 -9.31 6.67 -37.41
CA PRO A 143 -9.45 5.30 -37.88
C PRO A 143 -8.94 4.30 -36.84
N ARG A 144 -9.68 3.18 -36.65
CA ARG A 144 -9.53 2.24 -35.53
C ARG A 144 -8.10 1.70 -35.33
N ILE A 145 -7.32 1.58 -36.41
CA ILE A 145 -5.94 1.09 -36.39
C ILE A 145 -5.00 2.14 -35.77
N GLN A 146 -5.11 3.42 -36.14
CA GLN A 146 -4.34 4.51 -35.50
C GLN A 146 -4.69 4.68 -34.04
N LYS A 147 -5.97 4.46 -33.70
CA LYS A 147 -6.49 4.53 -32.34
C LYS A 147 -5.92 3.44 -31.43
N ALA A 148 -5.82 2.21 -31.94
CA ALA A 148 -5.21 1.08 -31.24
C ALA A 148 -3.70 1.27 -31.05
N VAL A 149 -2.99 1.79 -32.06
CA VAL A 149 -1.56 2.12 -31.96
C VAL A 149 -1.34 3.21 -30.92
N LEU A 150 -2.11 4.30 -30.94
CA LEU A 150 -1.99 5.40 -29.97
C LEU A 150 -2.28 4.93 -28.53
N ALA A 151 -3.31 4.10 -28.33
CA ALA A 151 -3.62 3.51 -27.03
C ALA A 151 -2.46 2.64 -26.48
N SER A 152 -1.67 2.01 -27.35
CA SER A 152 -0.48 1.24 -26.94
C SER A 152 0.79 2.08 -26.72
N THR A 153 0.80 3.34 -27.18
CA THR A 153 1.98 4.24 -27.10
C THR A 153 1.78 5.45 -26.18
N ASP A 154 0.58 5.68 -25.66
CA ASP A 154 0.31 6.78 -24.72
C ASP A 154 1.09 6.57 -23.40
N PRO A 155 2.05 7.44 -23.05
CA PRO A 155 2.88 7.32 -21.83
C PRO A 155 2.08 7.37 -20.52
N SER A 156 0.78 7.68 -20.57
CA SER A 156 -0.09 7.59 -19.39
C SER A 156 -0.33 6.16 -18.93
N TRP A 157 -0.16 5.15 -19.79
CA TRP A 157 -0.13 3.73 -19.40
C TRP A 157 1.17 3.35 -18.70
N ASP A 158 2.23 4.14 -18.87
CA ASP A 158 3.47 4.05 -18.09
C ASP A 158 3.34 4.71 -16.70
N ALA A 159 2.11 4.96 -16.21
CA ALA A 159 1.79 5.19 -14.80
C ALA A 159 2.01 3.93 -13.93
N ALA A 160 3.13 3.27 -14.20
CA ALA A 160 3.85 2.23 -13.50
C ALA A 160 4.19 2.49 -12.01
N PRO A 161 3.88 3.62 -11.34
CA PRO A 161 3.83 3.63 -9.88
C PRO A 161 2.98 2.51 -9.28
N ALA A 162 1.89 2.05 -9.92
CA ALA A 162 1.07 0.96 -9.40
C ALA A 162 1.86 -0.36 -9.16
N ASN A 163 2.89 -0.59 -9.97
CA ASN A 163 3.73 -1.80 -9.92
C ASN A 163 4.70 -1.74 -8.74
N ILE A 164 5.24 -0.56 -8.43
CA ILE A 164 6.10 -0.33 -7.27
C ILE A 164 5.35 -0.69 -5.98
N TRP A 165 4.07 -0.33 -5.87
CA TRP A 165 3.21 -0.70 -4.75
C TRP A 165 2.94 -2.21 -4.64
N THR A 166 2.81 -2.92 -5.78
CA THR A 166 2.66 -4.39 -5.75
C THR A 166 3.94 -5.10 -5.29
N TYR A 167 5.12 -4.59 -5.64
CA TYR A 167 6.38 -5.16 -5.15
C TYR A 167 6.57 -4.93 -3.65
N ASP A 168 6.19 -3.76 -3.12
CA ASP A 168 6.25 -3.46 -1.68
C ASP A 168 5.25 -4.28 -0.85
N ILE A 169 4.01 -4.45 -1.32
CA ILE A 169 3.00 -5.30 -0.65
C ILE A 169 3.42 -6.77 -0.66
N PHE A 170 3.96 -7.27 -1.78
CA PHE A 170 4.42 -8.65 -1.88
C PHE A 170 5.66 -8.89 -1.00
N LEU A 171 6.60 -7.93 -0.91
CA LEU A 171 7.74 -8.01 0.01
C LEU A 171 7.32 -7.95 1.47
N ALA A 172 6.41 -7.04 1.84
CA ALA A 172 5.89 -6.90 3.20
C ALA A 172 5.12 -8.14 3.65
N GLN A 173 4.38 -8.80 2.75
CA GLN A 173 3.73 -10.08 3.04
C GLN A 173 4.72 -11.25 3.13
N LEU A 174 5.77 -11.27 2.32
CA LEU A 174 6.82 -12.29 2.39
C LEU A 174 7.64 -12.17 3.70
N LEU A 175 7.86 -10.94 4.17
CA LEU A 175 8.57 -10.63 5.42
C LEU A 175 7.69 -10.76 6.68
N SER A 176 6.37 -10.61 6.57
CA SER A 176 5.44 -10.88 7.68
C SER A 176 5.27 -12.37 7.98
N VAL A 177 5.67 -13.25 7.05
CA VAL A 177 5.58 -14.72 7.20
C VAL A 177 6.93 -15.32 7.63
N TYR A 178 8.00 -14.52 7.70
CA TYR A 178 9.35 -14.96 8.06
C TYR A 178 9.88 -14.33 9.35
#